data_AF-A0AAW7FH13-F1
#
_entry.id   AF-A0AAW7FH13-F1
#
_cell.length_a   1.000
_cell.length_b   1.000
_cell.length_c   1.000
_cell.angle_alpha   90.00
_cell.angle_beta   90.00
_cell.angle_gamma   90.00
#
_symmetry.space_group_name_H-M   'P 1'
#
loop_
_entity.id
_entity.type
_entity.pdbx_description
1 polymer ?
#
loop_
_entity_poly.entity_id
_entity_poly.type
_entity_poly.pdbx_seq_one_letter_code
_entity_poly.pdbx_strand_id
1 'polypeptide(L)'
;MLRSLFTSCTLSGMILLSGCRETKSEAWYKQHPDETYAVYTQCLEDGEASDNCEFAQRAAIMFAQIGKPGIKEKFETLFQQEAEKRKSVTR
;
A
#
# COMPACT_ATOMS: atom_id res chain seq x y z
N MET A 1 43.87 19.09 -39.80
CA MET A 1 42.63 18.39 -40.23
C MET A 1 41.74 18.23 -39.00
N LEU A 2 40.70 19.05 -38.88
CA LEU A 2 39.78 19.02 -37.74
C LEU A 2 38.52 18.24 -38.18
N ARG A 3 38.42 16.99 -37.74
CA ARG A 3 37.24 16.15 -37.93
C ARG A 3 37.04 15.34 -36.65
N SER A 4 36.05 15.71 -35.86
CA SER A 4 34.85 14.88 -35.69
C SER A 4 33.90 15.60 -34.74
N LEU A 5 32.83 16.14 -35.32
CA LEU A 5 31.65 16.58 -34.62
C LEU A 5 30.84 15.34 -34.16
N PHE A 6 30.08 15.53 -33.09
CA PHE A 6 28.96 14.70 -32.62
C PHE A 6 29.29 13.28 -32.13
N THR A 7 29.59 13.18 -30.83
CA THR A 7 29.33 11.94 -30.09
C THR A 7 28.51 12.24 -28.84
N SER A 8 27.20 12.07 -29.05
CA SER A 8 26.24 11.52 -28.10
C SER A 8 25.97 12.29 -26.81
N CYS A 9 24.97 13.17 -26.88
CA CYS A 9 24.13 13.52 -25.74
C CYS A 9 23.33 12.25 -25.35
N THR A 10 23.92 11.36 -24.55
CA THR A 10 23.19 10.24 -23.96
C THR A 10 22.29 10.78 -22.85
N LEU A 11 21.09 11.16 -23.27
CA LEU A 11 19.93 11.38 -22.41
C LEU A 11 19.79 10.17 -21.47
N SER A 12 20.25 10.32 -20.24
CA SER A 12 20.12 9.32 -19.18
C SER A 12 18.69 9.37 -18.65
N GLY A 13 17.75 8.89 -19.46
CA GLY A 13 16.38 8.64 -19.07
C GLY A 13 16.29 7.33 -18.29
N MET A 14 16.83 7.29 -17.07
CA MET A 14 16.45 6.26 -16.10
C MET A 14 15.04 6.63 -15.62
N ILE A 15 14.03 6.30 -16.41
CA ILE A 15 12.65 6.28 -15.92
C ILE A 15 12.61 5.13 -14.93
N LEU A 16 12.72 5.44 -13.64
CA LEU A 16 12.36 4.52 -12.58
C LEU A 16 10.87 4.22 -12.78
N LEU A 17 10.58 3.08 -13.41
CA LEU A 17 9.25 2.49 -13.49
C LEU A 17 8.83 2.03 -12.09
N SER A 18 8.70 2.94 -11.13
CA SER A 18 8.10 2.66 -9.82
C SER A 18 6.56 2.62 -9.89
N GLY A 19 6.00 2.39 -11.08
CA GLY A 19 4.61 2.71 -11.41
C GLY A 19 3.63 1.54 -11.45
N CYS A 20 4.06 0.29 -11.29
CA CYS A 20 3.12 -0.84 -11.17
C CYS A 20 3.59 -1.75 -10.04
N ARG A 21 2.99 -1.57 -8.85
CA ARG A 21 3.00 -2.64 -7.84
C ARG A 21 2.16 -3.79 -8.39
N GLU A 22 2.65 -5.01 -8.25
CA GLU A 22 1.88 -6.19 -8.65
C GLU A 22 0.56 -6.22 -7.88
N THR A 23 -0.56 -6.38 -8.59
CA THR A 23 -1.88 -6.52 -7.95
C THR A 23 -1.99 -7.92 -7.36
N LYS A 24 -2.03 -8.00 -6.03
CA LYS A 24 -2.29 -9.25 -5.32
C LYS A 24 -3.79 -9.47 -5.21
N SER A 25 -4.23 -10.72 -5.16
CA SER A 25 -5.65 -11.05 -5.03
C SER A 25 -6.15 -10.85 -3.59
N GLU A 26 -7.47 -10.69 -3.42
CA GLU A 26 -8.09 -10.71 -2.10
C GLU A 26 -7.75 -11.99 -1.29
N ALA A 27 -7.71 -13.14 -1.97
CA ALA A 27 -7.37 -14.41 -1.34
C ALA A 27 -5.94 -14.46 -0.79
N TRP A 28 -5.01 -13.75 -1.43
CA TRP A 28 -3.64 -13.60 -0.92
C TRP A 28 -3.65 -12.86 0.41
N TYR A 29 -4.25 -11.67 0.46
CA TYR A 29 -4.28 -10.86 1.68
C TYR A 29 -4.99 -11.57 2.85
N LYS A 30 -6.07 -12.32 2.59
CA LYS A 30 -6.75 -13.12 3.63
C LYS A 30 -5.87 -14.20 4.28
N GLN A 31 -4.72 -14.53 3.70
CA GLN A 31 -3.76 -15.50 4.22
C GLN A 31 -2.47 -14.84 4.76
N HIS A 32 -2.26 -13.55 4.53
CA HIS A 32 -1.02 -12.83 4.83
C HIS A 32 -1.29 -11.64 5.75
N PRO A 33 -1.58 -11.87 7.04
CA PRO A 33 -2.01 -10.81 7.95
C PRO A 33 -0.98 -9.69 8.13
N ASP A 34 0.31 -9.99 8.14
CA ASP A 34 1.34 -8.95 8.29
C ASP A 34 1.47 -8.07 7.05
N GLU A 35 1.38 -8.66 5.86
CA GLU A 35 1.39 -7.91 4.60
C GLU A 35 0.10 -7.09 4.46
N THR A 36 -1.06 -7.68 4.77
CA THR A 36 -2.34 -6.96 4.81
C THR A 36 -2.27 -5.76 5.75
N TYR A 37 -1.69 -5.93 6.93
CA TYR A 37 -1.55 -4.84 7.89
C TYR A 37 -0.68 -3.71 7.31
N ALA A 38 0.49 -4.05 6.77
CA ALA A 38 1.41 -3.08 6.19
C ALA A 38 0.78 -2.32 5.00
N VAL A 39 0.19 -3.05 4.05
CA VAL A 39 -0.44 -2.47 2.87
C VAL A 39 -1.63 -1.60 3.26
N TYR A 40 -2.54 -2.11 4.09
CA TYR A 40 -3.73 -1.33 4.45
C TYR A 40 -3.38 -0.09 5.28
N THR A 41 -2.37 -0.17 6.17
CA THR A 41 -1.87 0.99 6.91
C THR A 41 -1.37 2.07 5.93
N GLN A 42 -0.57 1.68 4.94
CA GLN A 42 -0.10 2.61 3.91
C GLN A 42 -1.26 3.23 3.13
N CYS A 43 -2.28 2.43 2.77
CA CYS A 43 -3.47 2.94 2.08
C CYS A 43 -4.23 4.00 2.89
N LEU A 44 -4.29 3.85 4.22
CA LEU A 44 -4.91 4.84 5.11
C LEU A 44 -4.09 6.13 5.20
N GLU A 45 -2.76 6.04 5.09
CA GLU A 45 -1.87 7.20 5.09
C GLU A 45 -1.92 7.97 3.77
N ASP A 46 -1.87 7.24 2.65
CA ASP A 46 -1.78 7.84 1.31
C ASP A 46 -3.15 8.26 0.75
N GLY A 47 -4.25 7.71 1.28
CA GLY A 47 -5.58 7.87 0.70
C GLY A 47 -5.71 7.21 -0.68
N GLU A 48 -4.93 6.16 -0.93
CA GLU A 48 -4.88 5.45 -2.21
C GLU A 48 -6.16 4.64 -2.46
N ALA A 49 -6.66 4.69 -3.69
CA ALA A 49 -7.81 3.92 -4.16
C ALA A 49 -7.40 2.94 -5.27
N SER A 50 -6.59 1.94 -4.91
CA SER A 50 -6.18 0.84 -5.81
C SER A 50 -6.83 -0.49 -5.43
N ASP A 51 -6.80 -1.45 -6.36
CA ASP A 51 -7.24 -2.83 -6.11
C ASP A 51 -6.53 -3.44 -4.89
N ASN A 52 -5.23 -3.18 -4.73
CA ASN A 52 -4.46 -3.64 -3.58
C ASN A 52 -5.01 -3.06 -2.26
N CYS A 53 -5.37 -1.77 -2.23
CA CYS A 53 -5.97 -1.15 -1.06
C CYS A 53 -7.37 -1.70 -0.76
N GLU A 54 -8.18 -1.92 -1.78
CA GLU A 54 -9.52 -2.51 -1.61
C GLU A 54 -9.42 -3.94 -1.06
N PHE A 55 -8.55 -4.77 -1.63
CA PHE A 55 -8.37 -6.15 -1.21
C PHE A 55 -7.74 -6.26 0.19
N ALA A 56 -6.74 -5.42 0.48
CA ALA A 56 -6.14 -5.35 1.81
C ALA A 56 -7.16 -4.87 2.85
N GLN A 57 -8.02 -3.90 2.51
CA GLN A 57 -9.11 -3.45 3.39
C GLN A 57 -10.08 -4.59 3.72
N ARG A 58 -10.55 -5.33 2.71
CA ARG A 58 -11.47 -6.45 2.93
C ARG A 58 -10.86 -7.53 3.83
N ALA A 59 -9.58 -7.84 3.63
CA ALA A 59 -8.85 -8.78 4.48
C ALA A 59 -8.65 -8.22 5.91
N ALA A 60 -8.33 -6.93 6.05
CA ALA A 60 -8.20 -6.28 7.36
C ALA A 60 -9.51 -6.34 8.16
N ILE A 61 -10.65 -6.10 7.52
CA ILE A 61 -11.98 -6.24 8.13
C ILE A 61 -12.22 -7.69 8.57
N MET A 62 -11.91 -8.66 7.72
CA MET A 62 -12.01 -10.09 8.06
C MET A 62 -11.16 -10.42 9.30
N PHE A 63 -9.91 -9.98 9.35
CA PHE A 63 -9.03 -10.23 10.50
C PHE A 63 -9.54 -9.56 11.78
N ALA A 64 -10.05 -8.33 11.72
CA ALA A 64 -10.65 -7.67 12.88
C ALA A 64 -11.93 -8.37 13.38
N GLN A 65 -12.68 -9.05 12.51
CA GLN A 65 -13.93 -9.71 12.91
C GLN A 65 -13.70 -11.14 13.43
N ILE A 66 -12.95 -11.94 12.67
CA ILE A 66 -12.83 -13.39 12.87
C ILE A 66 -11.37 -13.89 12.92
N GLY A 67 -10.40 -12.99 13.00
CA GLY A 67 -8.99 -13.35 13.18
C GLY A 67 -8.73 -14.12 14.48
N LYS A 68 -7.63 -14.87 14.52
CA LYS A 68 -7.14 -15.50 15.74
C LYS A 68 -6.73 -14.41 16.76
N PRO A 69 -6.72 -14.73 18.07
CA PRO A 69 -6.15 -13.84 19.09
C PRO A 69 -4.74 -13.38 18.71
N GLY A 70 -4.40 -12.13 19.02
CA GLY A 70 -3.23 -11.39 18.57
C GLY A 70 -3.43 -10.69 17.21
N ILE A 71 -3.92 -11.42 16.20
CA ILE A 71 -4.16 -10.84 14.88
C ILE A 71 -5.42 -9.97 14.88
N LYS A 72 -6.49 -10.45 15.51
CA LYS A 72 -7.75 -9.72 15.62
C LYS A 72 -7.55 -8.35 16.27
N GLU A 73 -6.92 -8.34 17.44
CA GLU A 73 -6.67 -7.15 18.25
C GLU A 73 -5.76 -6.16 17.51
N LYS A 74 -4.79 -6.66 16.73
CA LYS A 74 -3.92 -5.84 15.87
C LYS A 74 -4.74 -5.04 14.85
N PHE A 75 -5.69 -5.69 14.17
CA PHE A 75 -6.53 -5.01 13.18
C PHE A 75 -7.64 -4.15 13.82
N GLU A 76 -8.24 -4.60 14.93
CA GLU A 76 -9.18 -3.76 15.69
C GLU A 76 -8.54 -2.44 16.14
N THR A 77 -7.29 -2.51 16.63
CA THR A 77 -6.52 -1.32 17.04
C THR A 77 -6.28 -0.37 15.87
N LEU A 78 -5.91 -0.90 14.69
CA LEU A 78 -5.73 -0.09 13.49
C LEU A 78 -7.00 0.70 13.13
N PHE A 79 -8.16 0.05 13.15
CA PHE A 79 -9.44 0.72 12.87
C PHE A 79 -9.79 1.78 13.92
N GLN A 80 -9.52 1.51 15.20
CA GLN A 80 -9.74 2.49 16.27
C GLN A 80 -8.84 3.72 16.10
N GLN A 81 -7.55 3.53 15.80
CA GLN A 81 -6.60 4.62 15.56
C GLN A 81 -7.05 5.51 14.40
N GLU A 82 -7.47 4.90 13.29
CA GLU A 82 -7.97 5.63 12.12
C GLU A 82 -9.27 6.39 12.42
N ALA A 83 -10.19 5.80 13.20
CA ALA A 83 -11.41 6.48 13.62
C ALA A 83 -11.12 7.71 14.50
N GLU A 84 -10.20 7.61 15.45
CA GLU A 84 -9.78 8.74 16.28
C GLU A 84 -9.06 9.82 15.48
N LYS A 85 -8.19 9.42 14.53
CA LYS A 85 -7.54 10.35 13.60
C LYS A 85 -8.59 11.15 12.80
N ARG A 86 -9.60 10.48 12.24
CA ARG A 86 -10.70 11.16 11.51
C ARG A 86 -11.51 12.12 12.39
N LYS A 87 -11.78 11.75 13.64
CA LYS A 87 -12.44 12.64 14.61
C LYS A 87 -11.60 13.89 14.88
N SER A 88 -10.28 13.76 15.01
CA SER A 88 -9.39 14.90 15.27
C SER A 88 -9.30 15.90 14.11
N VAL A 89 -9.48 15.44 12.87
CA VAL A 89 -9.47 16.32 11.68
C VAL A 89 -10.81 17.03 11.48
N THR A 90 -11.91 16.45 11.97
CA THR A 90 -13.27 16.96 11.76
C THR A 90 -13.72 17.93 12.87
N ARG A 91 -12.95 18.05 13.97
CA ARG A 91 -13.24 18.92 15.12
C ARG A 91 -12.53 20.27 15.01
#